data_AF-A0A256I532-F1
#
_entry.id   AF-A0A256I532-F1
#
_cell.length_a   1.000
_cell.length_b   1.000
_cell.length_c   1.000
_cell.angle_alpha   90.00
_cell.angle_beta   90.00
_cell.angle_gamma   90.00
#
_symmetry.space_group_name_H-M   'P 1'
#
loop_
_entity.id
_entity.type
_entity.pdbx_description
1 polymer ?
#
loop_
_entity_poly.entity_id
_entity_poly.type
_entity_poly.pdbx_seq_one_letter_code
_entity_poly.pdbx_strand_id
1 'polypeptide(L)' 'MAYREEGDGKSFETARAFCTATESFVQPMRADVCNARYGLDPAADCEFYVEPEPADDEGETADADR' A
#
# COMPACT_ATOMS: atom_id res chain seq x y z
N MET A 1 -2.23 8.92 -6.98
CA MET A 1 -2.79 9.41 -5.70
C MET A 1 -3.62 10.66 -5.93
N ALA A 2 -4.66 10.90 -5.12
CA ALA A 2 -5.45 12.13 -5.17
C ALA A 2 -5.65 12.71 -3.75
N TYR A 3 -6.09 13.97 -3.68
CA TYR A 3 -6.55 14.60 -2.45
C TYR A 3 -8.03 14.93 -2.62
N ARG A 4 -8.87 14.58 -1.63
CA ARG A 4 -10.32 14.78 -1.67
C ARG A 4 -10.81 15.51 -0.43
N GLU A 5 -11.72 16.45 -0.62
CA GLU A 5 -12.36 17.23 0.44
C GLU A 5 -13.66 16.59 0.93
N GLU A 6 -14.09 15.47 0.36
CA GLU A 6 -15.27 14.73 0.82
C GLU A 6 -15.08 13.22 0.70
N GLY A 7 -15.81 12.48 1.55
CA GLY A 7 -15.85 11.02 1.59
C GLY A 7 -16.92 10.52 2.55
N ASP A 8 -17.55 9.39 2.23
CA ASP A 8 -18.58 8.75 3.09
C ASP A 8 -19.74 9.69 3.45
N GLY A 9 -20.14 10.55 2.51
CA GLY A 9 -21.21 11.53 2.69
C GLY A 9 -20.86 12.70 3.63
N LYS A 10 -19.56 12.89 3.93
CA LYS A 10 -19.06 13.96 4.80
C LYS A 10 -18.04 14.80 4.06
N SER A 11 -18.07 16.11 4.28
CA SER A 11 -17.01 17.01 3.88
C SER A 11 -15.93 17.12 4.96
N PHE A 12 -14.71 17.43 4.53
CA PHE A 12 -13.54 17.67 5.36
C PHE A 12 -13.12 19.13 5.19
N GLU A 13 -12.69 19.75 6.28
CA GLU A 13 -12.15 21.11 6.24
C GLU A 13 -10.79 21.18 5.51
N THR A 14 -10.08 20.06 5.45
CA THR A 14 -8.81 19.92 4.73
C THR A 14 -8.85 18.67 3.86
N ALA A 15 -8.41 18.80 2.61
CA ALA A 15 -8.34 17.69 1.68
C ALA A 15 -7.49 16.54 2.24
N ARG A 16 -8.04 15.33 2.23
CA ARG A 16 -7.40 14.11 2.75
C ARG A 16 -6.81 13.29 1.61
N ALA A 17 -5.70 12.62 1.89
CA ALA A 17 -5.04 11.72 0.96
C ALA A 17 -5.94 10.51 0.63
N PHE A 18 -6.25 10.33 -0.65
CA PHE A 18 -7.05 9.23 -1.17
C PHE A 18 -6.22 8.35 -2.09
N CYS A 19 -6.13 7.07 -1.74
CA CYS A 19 -5.48 6.05 -2.55
C CYS A 19 -6.46 5.54 -3.60
N THR A 20 -6.10 5.68 -4.87
CA THR A 20 -6.93 5.22 -6.00
C THR A 20 -6.76 3.72 -6.28
N ALA A 21 -5.72 3.07 -5.76
CA ALA A 21 -5.54 1.63 -5.92
C ALA A 21 -6.44 0.82 -4.99
N THR A 22 -6.69 1.31 -3.77
CA THR A 22 -7.58 0.69 -2.79
C THR A 22 -8.92 1.38 -2.64
N GLU A 23 -9.12 2.46 -3.40
CA GLU A 23 -10.30 3.32 -3.33
C GLU A 23 -10.66 3.77 -1.91
N SER A 24 -9.65 4.13 -1.12
CA SER A 24 -9.82 4.46 0.29
C SER A 24 -8.88 5.59 0.76
N PHE A 25 -9.28 6.26 1.85
CA PHE A 25 -8.40 7.23 2.52
C PHE A 25 -7.27 6.50 3.24
N VAL A 26 -6.06 7.05 3.13
CA VAL A 26 -4.85 6.44 3.71
C VAL A 26 -4.24 7.33 4.79
N GLN A 27 -3.42 6.70 5.64
CA GLN A 27 -2.64 7.42 6.65
C GLN A 27 -1.56 8.31 6.03
N PRO A 28 -1.08 9.36 6.75
CA PRO A 28 -0.03 10.27 6.28
C PRO A 28 1.24 9.55 5.80
N MET A 29 1.72 8.54 6.54
CA MET A 29 2.88 7.72 6.14
C MET A 29 2.71 7.10 4.75
N ARG A 30 1.53 6.50 4.49
CA ARG A 30 1.20 5.93 3.19
C ARG A 30 1.09 6.99 2.10
N ALA A 31 0.58 8.17 2.44
CA ALA A 31 0.52 9.29 1.53
C ALA A 31 1.93 9.77 1.13
N ASP A 32 2.90 9.76 2.05
CA ASP A 32 4.27 10.16 1.74
C ASP A 32 4.95 9.17 0.78
N VAL A 33 4.75 7.86 0.96
CA VAL A 33 5.20 6.82 0.01
C VAL A 33 4.62 7.07 -1.39
N CYS A 34 3.29 7.17 -1.50
CA CYS A 34 2.60 7.36 -2.78
C CYS A 34 2.96 8.68 -3.50
N ASN A 35 3.44 9.69 -2.77
CA ASN A 35 3.90 10.96 -3.35
C ASN A 35 5.42 11.01 -3.60
N ALA A 36 6.12 9.89 -3.41
CA ALA A 36 7.58 9.79 -3.50
C ALA A 36 8.30 10.85 -2.64
N ARG A 37 7.76 11.17 -1.47
CA ARG A 37 8.37 12.13 -0.54
C ARG A 37 9.54 11.48 0.18
N TYR A 38 10.51 12.30 0.57
CA TYR A 38 11.68 11.87 1.34
C TYR A 38 12.54 10.78 0.67
N GLY A 39 12.42 10.60 -0.65
CA GLY A 39 13.14 9.56 -1.38
C GLY A 39 12.48 8.18 -1.33
N LEU A 40 11.23 8.08 -0.90
CA LEU A 40 10.43 6.85 -0.99
C LEU A 40 10.05 6.57 -2.45
N ASP A 41 10.03 5.30 -2.85
CA ASP A 41 9.62 4.83 -4.15
C ASP A 41 8.31 4.03 -4.03
N PRO A 42 7.20 4.48 -4.64
CA PRO A 42 5.96 3.72 -4.65
C PRO A 42 6.11 2.28 -5.12
N ALA A 43 7.01 1.98 -6.06
CA ALA A 43 7.20 0.64 -6.62
C ALA A 43 7.96 -0.29 -5.67
N ALA A 44 8.77 0.24 -4.75
CA ALA A 44 9.57 -0.55 -3.81
C ALA A 44 9.00 -0.52 -2.37
N ASP A 45 8.42 0.59 -1.96
CA ASP A 45 8.04 0.87 -0.56
C ASP A 45 6.53 0.77 -0.30
N CYS A 46 5.69 0.60 -1.34
CA CYS A 46 4.24 0.44 -1.16
C CYS A 46 3.82 -1.01 -1.38
N GLU A 47 3.23 -1.65 -0.37
CA GLU A 47 2.77 -3.06 -0.44
C GLU A 47 1.73 -3.34 -1.55
N PHE A 48 1.09 -2.30 -2.11
CA PHE A 48 0.14 -2.47 -3.22
C PHE A 48 0.76 -2.40 -4.61
N TYR A 49 1.97 -1.84 -4.72
CA TYR A 49 2.67 -1.69 -5.99
C TYR A 49 3.98 -2.49 -6.03
N VAL A 50 4.51 -2.92 -4.88
CA VAL A 50 5.60 -3.89 -4.82
C VAL A 50 5.09 -5.18 -5.47
N GLU A 51 5.79 -5.66 -6.49
CA GLU A 51 5.54 -7.01 -6.98
C GLU A 51 5.82 -7.98 -5.82
N PRO A 52 4.91 -8.94 -5.54
CA PRO A 52 5.22 -9.95 -4.56
C PRO A 52 6.45 -10.71 -5.07
N GLU A 53 7.55 -10.65 -4.32
CA GLU A 53 8.64 -11.60 -4.55
C GLU A 53 8.02 -13.00 -4.47
N PRO A 54 8.31 -13.89 -5.44
CA PRO A 54 7.77 -15.23 -5.39
C PRO A 54 8.22 -15.83 -4.06
N ALA A 55 7.28 -16.07 -3.16
CA ALA A 55 7.58 -16.82 -1.95
C ALA A 55 8.10 -18.17 -2.43
N ASP A 56 9.38 -18.45 -2.19
CA ASP A 56 9.95 -19.77 -2.37
C ASP A 56 9.15 -20.71 -1.47
N ASP A 57 8.14 -21.35 -2.08
CA ASP A 57 7.38 -22.46 -1.54
C ASP A 57 8.34 -23.67 -1.48
N GLU A 58 9.33 -23.62 -0.60
CA GLU A 58 10.01 -24.83 -0.13
C GLU A 58 9.06 -25.51 0.86
N GLY A 59 8.04 -26.15 0.26
CA GLY A 59 7.19 -27.11 0.91
C GLY A 59 8.04 -28.14 1.64
N GLU A 60 7.85 -28.18 2.95
CA GLU A 60 8.21 -29.26 3.83
C GLU A 60 7.78 -30.61 3.23
N THR A 61 8.73 -31.38 2.70
CA THR A 61 8.58 -32.84 2.66
C THR A 61 9.27 -33.40 3.89
N ALA A 62 8.47 -33.59 4.93
CA ALA A 62 8.80 -34.51 6.01
C ALA A 62 9.01 -35.90 5.41
N ASP A 63 10.27 -36.28 5.16
CA ASP A 63 10.63 -37.67 4.87
C ASP A 63 10.73 -38.42 6.20
N ALA A 64 9.56 -38.83 6.68
CA ALA A 64 9.42 -39.90 7.64
C ALA A 64 9.57 -41.23 6.88
N ASP A 65 10.79 -41.77 6.77
CA ASP A 65 11.14 -43.21 6.82
C ASP A 65 12.59 -43.47 6.29
N ARG A 66 13.60 -43.48 7.16
CA ARG A 66 14.73 -44.42 7.04
C ARG A 66 15.53 -44.62 8.33
#